data_AF-A0A266ND23-F1
#
_entry.id   AF-A0A266ND23-F1
#
_cell.length_a   1.000
_cell.length_b   1.000
_cell.length_c   1.000
_cell.angle_alpha   90.00
_cell.angle_beta   90.00
_cell.angle_gamma   90.00
#
_symmetry.space_group_name_H-M   'P 1'
#
loop_
_entity.id
_entity.type
_entity.pdbx_description
1 polymer ?
#
loop_
_entity_poly.entity_id
_entity_poly.type
_entity_poly.pdbx_seq_one_letter_code
_entity_poly.pdbx_strand_id
1 'polypeptide(L)'
;MGEKVIYEKHPVTAERKAELRQKGYKIIDAQFAPADYKNPEPIKAGKSSGGNKPKTEAEKQAAHAAEVEAVKSALTAKSIEFTAEATLDELKKLLDEAK
;
A
#
# COMPACT_ATOMS: atom_id res chain seq x y z
N MET A 1 31.18 -1.65 -4.29
CA MET A 1 29.80 -1.67 -4.83
C MET A 1 28.88 -2.12 -3.70
N GLY A 2 27.94 -1.28 -3.26
CA GLY A 2 27.08 -1.62 -2.14
C GLY A 2 26.10 -2.72 -2.53
N GLU A 3 26.32 -3.94 -2.07
CA GLU A 3 25.36 -5.04 -2.21
C GLU A 3 24.08 -4.67 -1.46
N LYS A 4 22.99 -4.45 -2.19
CA LYS A 4 21.70 -4.17 -1.57
C LYS A 4 21.14 -5.51 -1.05
N VAL A 5 21.19 -5.73 0.25
CA VAL A 5 20.54 -6.90 0.88
C VAL A 5 19.05 -6.63 1.00
N ILE A 6 18.22 -7.66 0.98
CA ILE A 6 16.80 -7.63 1.33
C ILE A 6 16.49 -8.82 2.22
N TYR A 7 15.79 -8.57 3.32
CA TYR A 7 15.34 -9.61 4.23
C TYR A 7 13.87 -9.91 3.99
N GLU A 8 13.55 -11.16 3.67
CA GLU A 8 12.20 -11.66 3.36
C GLU A 8 11.95 -12.97 4.12
N LYS A 9 10.73 -13.19 4.61
CA LYS A 9 10.40 -14.44 5.31
C LYS A 9 10.36 -15.60 4.32
N HIS A 10 11.21 -16.60 4.53
CA HIS A 10 11.22 -17.80 3.70
C HIS A 10 10.09 -18.77 4.09
N PRO A 11 9.49 -19.51 3.14
CA PRO A 11 9.89 -19.70 1.74
C PRO A 11 9.49 -18.53 0.82
N VAL A 12 10.46 -18.04 0.05
CA VAL A 12 10.21 -17.00 -0.97
C VAL A 12 9.80 -17.68 -2.27
N THR A 13 8.71 -17.23 -2.89
CA THR A 13 8.26 -17.76 -4.18
C THR A 13 9.30 -17.50 -5.29
N ALA A 14 9.34 -18.37 -6.30
CA ALA A 14 10.33 -18.26 -7.38
C ALA A 14 10.23 -16.92 -8.13
N GLU A 15 9.01 -16.43 -8.35
CA GLU A 15 8.73 -15.13 -8.96
C GLU A 15 9.31 -13.99 -8.12
N ARG A 16 9.06 -14.02 -6.81
CA ARG A 16 9.56 -12.99 -5.90
C ARG A 16 11.08 -13.00 -5.79
N LYS A 17 11.67 -14.20 -5.83
CA LYS A 17 13.13 -14.38 -5.86
C LYS A 17 13.75 -13.87 -7.15
N ALA A 18 13.07 -14.03 -8.29
CA ALA A 18 13.53 -13.56 -9.58
C ALA A 18 13.52 -12.02 -9.65
N GLU A 19 12.45 -11.37 -9.21
CA GLU A 19 12.36 -9.91 -9.17
C GLU A 19 13.45 -9.28 -8.30
N LEU A 20 13.66 -9.82 -7.10
CA LEU A 20 14.66 -9.31 -6.17
C LEU A 20 16.07 -9.48 -6.73
N ARG A 21 16.37 -10.61 -7.38
CA ARG A 21 17.66 -10.80 -8.06
C ARG A 21 17.83 -9.94 -9.31
N GLN A 22 16.77 -9.73 -10.11
CA GLN A 22 16.80 -8.86 -11.30
C GLN A 22 17.16 -7.42 -10.93
N LYS A 23 16.68 -6.95 -9.77
CA LYS A 23 17.02 -5.64 -9.22
C LYS A 23 18.40 -5.61 -8.54
N GLY A 24 19.13 -6.73 -8.52
CA GLY A 24 20.45 -6.85 -7.93
C GLY A 24 20.45 -7.02 -6.41
N TYR A 25 19.34 -7.42 -5.80
CA TYR A 25 19.25 -7.64 -4.35
C TYR A 25 19.70 -9.04 -3.94
N LYS A 26 20.37 -9.11 -2.78
CA LYS A 26 20.69 -10.36 -2.08
C LYS A 26 19.60 -10.69 -1.08
N ILE A 27 18.88 -11.79 -1.33
CA ILE A 27 17.71 -12.19 -0.54
C ILE A 27 18.19 -13.05 0.63
N ILE A 28 17.97 -12.58 1.85
CA ILE A 28 18.28 -13.27 3.10
C ILE A 28 16.97 -13.53 3.85
N ASP A 29 16.93 -14.59 4.65
CA ASP A 29 15.78 -14.84 5.51
C ASP A 29 15.68 -13.75 6.58
N ALA A 30 14.47 -13.21 6.77
CA ALA A 30 14.16 -12.22 7.78
C ALA A 30 14.40 -12.69 9.23
N GLN A 31 14.67 -13.97 9.49
CA GLN A 31 15.22 -14.43 10.77
C GLN A 31 16.64 -13.89 11.05
N PHE A 32 17.41 -13.55 10.01
CA PHE A 32 18.75 -12.98 10.11
C PHE A 32 18.76 -11.45 9.97
N ALA A 33 17.59 -10.81 9.96
CA ALA A 33 17.49 -9.36 9.90
C ALA A 33 17.95 -8.74 11.23
N PRO A 34 18.87 -7.76 11.22
CA PRO A 34 19.14 -6.93 12.38
C PRO A 34 17.86 -6.20 12.84
N ALA A 35 17.70 -5.96 14.15
CA ALA A 35 16.52 -5.28 14.69
C ALA A 35 16.30 -3.87 14.10
N ASP A 36 17.40 -3.19 13.73
CA ASP A 36 17.39 -1.85 13.12
C ASP A 36 17.40 -1.88 11.58
N TYR A 37 17.25 -3.05 10.97
CA TYR A 37 17.31 -3.17 9.52
C TYR A 37 16.00 -2.69 8.88
N LYS A 38 16.10 -1.56 8.17
CA LYS A 38 15.05 -1.02 7.33
C LYS A 38 15.36 -1.41 5.89
N ASN A 39 14.48 -2.22 5.28
CA ASN A 39 14.60 -2.55 3.86
C ASN A 39 14.74 -1.24 3.07
N PRO A 40 15.81 -1.08 2.25
CA PRO A 40 16.18 0.20 1.64
C PRO A 40 15.16 0.71 0.63
N GLU A 41 14.16 -0.10 0.29
CA GLU A 41 12.95 0.36 -0.37
C GLU A 41 11.75 -0.18 0.39
N PRO A 42 10.73 0.66 0.70
CA PRO A 42 9.41 0.13 0.87
C PRO A 42 9.07 -0.48 -0.49
N ILE A 43 9.21 -1.79 -0.64
CA ILE A 43 8.60 -2.47 -1.78
C ILE A 43 7.11 -2.34 -1.56
N LYS A 44 6.56 -1.23 -2.03
CA LYS A 44 5.14 -1.05 -2.28
C LYS A 44 4.72 -2.35 -2.94
N ALA A 45 3.87 -3.10 -2.25
CA ALA A 45 3.16 -4.23 -2.84
C ALA A 45 2.49 -3.70 -4.11
N GLY A 46 3.13 -3.98 -5.23
CA GLY A 46 3.00 -3.18 -6.44
C GLY A 46 3.41 -4.02 -7.64
N LYS A 47 2.59 -5.04 -7.89
CA LYS A 47 2.22 -5.57 -9.21
C LYS A 47 3.37 -6.02 -10.15
N SER A 48 3.55 -7.34 -10.21
CA SER A 48 3.44 -8.10 -11.48
C SER A 48 3.20 -9.58 -11.11
N SER A 49 1.94 -10.02 -11.08
CA SER A 49 1.32 -10.89 -12.09
C SER A 49 1.78 -12.35 -12.03
N GLY A 50 1.04 -13.17 -11.27
CA GLY A 50 1.26 -14.62 -11.18
C GLY A 50 0.27 -15.36 -10.28
N GLY A 51 -0.98 -14.90 -10.15
CA GLY A 51 -1.96 -15.55 -9.30
C GLY A 51 -3.37 -15.09 -9.63
N ASN A 52 -4.19 -16.01 -10.10
CA ASN A 52 -5.58 -15.82 -10.47
C ASN A 52 -6.42 -15.26 -9.30
N LYS A 53 -6.53 -13.93 -9.20
CA LYS A 53 -7.70 -13.19 -8.71
C LYS A 53 -7.60 -11.73 -9.20
N PRO A 54 -8.50 -11.25 -10.08
CA PRO A 54 -8.43 -9.88 -10.55
C PRO A 54 -8.83 -8.96 -9.39
N LYS A 55 -7.93 -8.08 -8.98
CA LYS A 55 -8.31 -6.78 -8.40
C LYS A 55 -7.68 -5.72 -9.27
N THR A 56 -8.34 -5.51 -10.40
CA THR A 56 -8.05 -4.49 -11.41
C THR A 56 -7.87 -3.13 -10.72
N GLU A 57 -7.01 -2.25 -11.24
CA GLU A 57 -6.91 -0.84 -10.84
C GLU A 57 -8.30 -0.19 -10.61
N ALA A 58 -9.26 -0.59 -11.44
CA ALA A 58 -10.67 -0.21 -11.40
C ALA A 58 -11.39 -0.57 -10.08
N GLU A 59 -11.08 -1.69 -9.43
CA GLU A 59 -11.73 -2.11 -8.19
C GLU A 59 -11.15 -1.37 -6.97
N LYS A 60 -9.86 -1.04 -7.00
CA LYS A 60 -9.24 -0.15 -6.00
C LYS A 60 -9.74 1.29 -6.13
N GLN A 61 -9.90 1.78 -7.36
CA GLN A 61 -10.46 3.10 -7.62
C GLN A 61 -11.95 3.17 -7.26
N ALA A 62 -12.72 2.11 -7.54
CA ALA A 62 -14.12 2.01 -7.13
C ALA A 62 -14.29 1.97 -5.61
N ALA A 63 -13.45 1.21 -4.89
CA ALA A 63 -13.47 1.20 -3.43
C ALA A 63 -13.12 2.56 -2.83
N HIS A 64 -12.13 3.25 -3.40
CA HIS A 64 -11.75 4.60 -2.97
C HIS A 64 -12.85 5.63 -3.26
N ALA A 65 -13.51 5.56 -4.42
CA ALA A 65 -14.63 6.43 -4.77
C ALA A 65 -15.85 6.20 -3.86
N ALA A 66 -16.19 4.94 -3.58
CA ALA A 66 -17.28 4.59 -2.67
C ALA A 66 -17.01 5.10 -1.25
N GLU A 67 -15.76 5.02 -0.78
CA GLU A 67 -15.37 5.52 0.53
C GLU A 67 -15.42 7.05 0.59
N VAL A 68 -15.00 7.75 -0.47
CA VAL A 68 -15.15 9.22 -0.58
C VAL A 68 -16.63 9.61 -0.53
N GLU A 69 -17.51 8.93 -1.26
CA GLU A 69 -18.95 9.25 -1.28
C GLU A 69 -19.64 9.00 0.07
N ALA A 70 -19.26 7.93 0.76
CA ALA A 70 -19.73 7.63 2.11
C ALA A 70 -19.32 8.73 3.11
N VAL A 71 -18.07 9.19 3.06
CA VAL A 71 -17.58 10.27 3.95
C VAL A 71 -18.25 11.60 3.62
N LYS A 72 -18.43 11.93 2.32
CA LYS A 72 -19.16 13.13 1.89
C LYS A 72 -20.59 13.14 2.42
N SER A 73 -21.28 12.00 2.36
CA SER A 73 -22.64 11.84 2.89
C SER A 73 -22.70 12.02 4.41
N ALA A 74 -21.68 11.54 5.13
CA ALA A 74 -21.60 11.73 6.58
C ALA A 74 -21.32 13.20 6.96
N LEU A 75 -20.49 13.90 6.19
CA LEU A 75 -20.24 15.33 6.37
C LEU A 75 -21.48 16.18 6.07
N THR A 76 -22.22 15.90 4.98
CA THR A 76 -23.48 16.60 4.70
C THR A 76 -24.56 16.30 5.75
N ALA A 77 -24.66 15.06 6.24
CA ALA A 77 -25.58 14.71 7.33
C ALA A 77 -25.28 15.48 8.63
N LYS A 78 -23.99 15.76 8.89
CA LYS A 78 -23.55 16.62 10.00
C LYS A 78 -23.59 18.12 9.69
N SER A 79 -24.07 18.52 8.51
CA SER A 79 -24.06 19.92 8.03
C SER A 79 -22.67 20.57 8.02
N ILE A 80 -21.64 19.81 7.65
CA ILE A 80 -20.25 20.28 7.52
C ILE A 80 -19.96 20.59 6.05
N GLU A 81 -19.51 21.81 5.78
CA GLU A 81 -19.07 22.20 4.44
C GLU A 81 -17.72 21.56 4.11
N PHE A 82 -17.63 20.91 2.95
CA PHE A 82 -16.38 20.36 2.43
C PHE A 82 -16.23 20.70 0.95
N THR A 83 -14.98 20.83 0.49
CA THR A 83 -14.68 21.10 -0.92
C THR A 83 -14.74 19.79 -1.72
N ALA A 84 -15.29 19.84 -2.94
CA ALA A 84 -15.40 18.65 -3.79
C ALA A 84 -14.03 18.09 -4.22
N GLU A 85 -13.01 18.94 -4.21
CA GLU A 85 -11.61 18.62 -4.49
C GLU A 85 -10.83 18.12 -3.26
N ALA A 86 -11.44 18.15 -2.06
CA ALA A 86 -10.80 17.61 -0.87
C ALA A 86 -10.49 16.11 -1.04
N THR A 87 -9.30 15.74 -0.62
CA THR A 87 -8.83 14.36 -0.63
C THR A 87 -9.59 13.51 0.39
N LEU A 88 -9.61 12.19 0.20
CA LEU A 88 -10.27 11.25 1.11
C LEU A 88 -9.81 11.46 2.57
N ASP A 89 -8.50 11.66 2.79
CA ASP A 89 -7.93 11.91 4.10
C ASP A 89 -8.44 13.21 4.75
N GLU A 90 -8.57 14.30 3.99
CA GLU A 90 -9.10 15.57 4.48
C GLU A 90 -10.58 15.46 4.86
N LEU A 91 -11.38 14.78 4.02
CA LEU A 91 -12.79 14.54 4.29
C LEU A 91 -12.98 13.70 5.56
N LYS A 92 -12.15 12.66 5.76
CA LYS A 92 -12.18 11.85 6.99
C LYS A 92 -11.79 12.66 8.22
N LYS A 93 -10.77 13.50 8.11
CA LYS A 93 -10.31 14.34 9.20
C LYS A 93 -11.40 15.32 9.66
N LEU A 94 -12.08 15.97 8.72
CA LEU A 94 -13.24 16.83 9.02
C LEU A 94 -14.37 16.06 9.73
N LEU A 95 -14.61 14.81 9.31
CA LEU A 95 -15.68 13.98 9.88
C LEU A 95 -15.39 13.56 11.33
N ASP A 96 -14.13 13.27 11.64
CA ASP A 96 -13.67 12.89 12.97
C ASP A 96 -13.51 14.10 13.92
N GLU A 97 -13.11 15.27 13.43
CA GLU A 97 -13.08 16.51 14.23
C GLU A 97 -14.49 16.97 14.63
N ALA A 98 -15.50 16.64 13.83
CA ALA A 98 -16.90 16.95 14.10
C ALA A 98 -17.66 15.79 14.80
N LYS A 99 -16.96 14.87 15.44
CA LYS A 99 -17.52 13.74 16.18
C LYS A 99 -17.68 14.10 17.65
#